data_AF-A0A9W8H9S5-F1
#
_entry.id   AF-A0A9W8H9S5-F1
#
_cell.length_a   1.000
_cell.length_b   1.000
_cell.length_c   1.000
_cell.angle_alpha   90.00
_cell.angle_beta   90.00
_cell.angle_gamma   90.00
#
_symmetry.space_group_name_H-M   'P 1'
#
loop_
_entity.id
_entity.type
_entity.pdbx_description
1 polymer ?
#
loop_
_entity_poly.entity_id
_entity_poly.type
_entity_poly.pdbx_seq_one_letter_code
_entity_poly.pdbx_strand_id
1 'polypeptide(L)'
;MATLQYTGVFALLLAEVFVFVLLILPMPARWKRAMITWSSRSVLAQRILYGVRIAFGFIFILFADSVMRLHRVQKERSSERLVDEHAICQLKLQQFYAQRNTYLTGITMFLGLILISTHSLVGQLVEGDTGAAPRLVTSGPGSAKAEVEKLKAELADARKEIEELKRKDRDMETLKKQADSSHKEYMRLADEYEKLQKQVDGSKEVKKDA
;
A
#
# COMPACT_ATOMS: atom_id res chain seq x y z
N MET A 1 36.70 20.15 -13.20
CA MET A 1 36.05 18.89 -12.80
C MET A 1 34.66 19.14 -12.19
N ALA A 2 33.78 19.87 -12.89
CA ALA A 2 32.44 20.17 -12.39
C ALA A 2 31.34 19.43 -13.16
N THR A 3 31.68 18.73 -14.25
CA THR A 3 30.73 18.05 -15.12
C THR A 3 30.00 16.90 -14.42
N LEU A 4 30.70 16.05 -13.64
CA LEU A 4 30.08 14.87 -13.01
C LEU A 4 28.94 15.19 -12.04
N GLN A 5 29.08 16.22 -11.21
CA GLN A 5 28.04 16.62 -10.26
C GLN A 5 26.78 17.10 -10.99
N TYR A 6 26.95 17.86 -12.07
CA TYR A 6 25.82 18.39 -12.85
C TYR A 6 25.22 17.37 -13.80
N THR A 7 25.99 16.41 -14.30
CA THR A 7 25.46 15.26 -15.03
C THR A 7 24.55 14.41 -14.15
N GLY A 8 24.89 14.24 -12.86
CA GLY A 8 24.03 13.55 -11.89
C GLY A 8 22.70 14.25 -11.66
N VAL A 9 22.72 15.57 -11.42
CA VAL A 9 21.49 16.36 -11.23
C VAL A 9 20.63 16.38 -12.50
N PHE A 10 21.26 16.51 -13.67
CA PHE A 10 20.57 16.48 -14.96
C PHE A 10 19.95 15.10 -15.26
N ALA A 11 20.66 14.01 -14.95
CA ALA A 11 20.12 12.66 -15.09
C ALA A 11 18.93 12.42 -14.15
N LEU A 12 19.00 12.95 -12.93
CA LEU A 12 17.90 12.88 -11.96
C LEU A 12 16.67 13.66 -12.46
N LEU A 13 16.87 14.85 -13.04
CA LEU A 13 15.81 15.63 -13.67
C LEU A 13 15.16 14.85 -14.84
N LEU A 14 15.97 14.29 -15.73
CA LEU A 14 15.48 13.48 -16.85
C LEU A 14 14.65 12.29 -16.36
N ALA A 15 15.10 11.61 -15.29
CA ALA A 15 14.37 10.51 -14.69
C ALA A 15 13.04 10.98 -14.07
N GLU A 16 13.03 12.08 -13.31
CA GLU A 16 11.81 12.64 -12.72
C GLU A 16 10.81 13.09 -13.79
N VAL A 17 11.26 13.77 -14.84
CA VAL A 17 10.43 14.18 -15.97
C VAL A 17 9.86 12.96 -16.69
N PHE A 18 10.67 11.91 -16.90
CA PHE A 18 10.21 10.68 -17.51
C PHE A 18 9.12 9.99 -16.68
N VAL A 19 9.33 9.85 -15.37
CA VAL A 19 8.33 9.27 -14.45
C VAL A 19 7.08 10.15 -14.38
N PHE A 20 7.24 11.47 -14.34
CA PHE A 20 6.13 12.41 -14.32
C PHE A 20 5.28 12.35 -15.59
N VAL A 21 5.89 12.30 -16.76
CA VAL A 21 5.18 12.13 -18.05
C VAL A 21 4.47 10.78 -18.09
N LEU A 22 5.11 9.72 -17.60
CA LEU A 22 4.50 8.39 -17.51
C LEU A 22 3.29 8.38 -16.55
N LEU A 23 3.35 9.18 -15.46
CA LEU A 23 2.30 9.31 -14.47
C LEU A 23 1.14 10.21 -14.93
N ILE A 24 1.42 11.30 -15.66
CA ILE A 24 0.44 12.22 -16.24
C ILE A 24 -0.27 11.61 -17.44
N LEU A 25 0.40 10.76 -18.21
CA LEU A 25 -0.25 10.06 -19.30
C LEU A 25 -1.51 9.38 -18.72
N PRO A 26 -2.69 9.55 -19.34
CA PRO A 26 -3.89 8.83 -18.93
C PRO A 26 -3.67 7.33 -19.15
N MET A 27 -2.98 6.69 -18.21
CA MET A 27 -2.63 5.28 -18.33
C MET A 27 -3.93 4.47 -18.39
N PRO A 28 -4.01 3.47 -19.28
CA PRO A 28 -5.16 2.59 -19.36
C PRO A 28 -5.42 1.97 -17.98
N ALA A 29 -6.67 2.02 -17.52
CA ALA A 29 -7.08 1.64 -16.15
C ALA A 29 -6.60 0.24 -15.72
N ARG A 30 -6.34 -0.64 -16.69
CA ARG A 30 -5.76 -1.98 -16.49
C ARG A 30 -4.33 -1.93 -15.93
N TRP A 31 -3.51 -1.01 -16.41
CA TRP A 31 -2.11 -0.85 -15.97
C TRP A 31 -2.06 -0.08 -14.66
N LYS A 32 -2.92 0.92 -14.46
CA LYS A 32 -3.08 1.62 -13.17
C LYS A 32 -3.48 0.64 -12.06
N ARG A 33 -4.52 -0.18 -12.29
CA ARG A 33 -4.94 -1.20 -11.32
C ARG A 33 -3.87 -2.26 -11.11
N ALA A 34 -3.20 -2.76 -12.16
CA ALA A 34 -2.12 -3.73 -12.01
C ALA A 34 -0.92 -3.15 -11.24
N MET A 35 -0.52 -1.90 -11.51
CA MET A 35 0.61 -1.26 -10.87
C MET A 35 0.29 -0.90 -9.42
N ILE A 36 -0.94 -0.44 -9.11
CA ILE A 36 -1.37 -0.13 -7.74
C ILE A 36 -1.65 -1.38 -6.93
N THR A 37 -2.31 -2.41 -7.49
CA THR A 37 -2.50 -3.69 -6.78
C THR A 37 -1.18 -4.43 -6.61
N TRP A 38 -0.27 -4.38 -7.58
CA TRP A 38 1.10 -4.87 -7.39
C TRP A 38 1.85 -4.02 -6.36
N SER A 39 1.65 -2.70 -6.37
CA SER A 39 2.28 -1.75 -5.43
C SER A 39 1.71 -1.83 -4.00
N SER A 40 0.47 -2.24 -3.82
CA SER A 40 -0.19 -2.38 -2.51
C SER A 40 -0.09 -3.81 -1.96
N ARG A 41 0.06 -4.82 -2.83
CA ARG A 41 0.22 -6.23 -2.46
C ARG A 41 1.68 -6.65 -2.26
N SER A 42 2.63 -5.91 -2.83
CA SER A 42 4.06 -6.20 -2.71
C SER A 42 4.72 -5.36 -1.62
N VAL A 43 5.33 -6.04 -0.64
CA VAL A 43 6.22 -5.42 0.37
C VAL A 43 7.36 -4.63 -0.30
N LEU A 44 7.70 -4.98 -1.54
CA LEU A 44 8.73 -4.34 -2.35
C LEU A 44 8.36 -2.91 -2.73
N ALA A 45 7.10 -2.64 -3.05
CA ALA A 45 6.68 -1.33 -3.50
C ALA A 45 6.56 -0.31 -2.35
N GLN A 46 6.14 -0.75 -1.16
CA GLN A 46 6.26 0.06 0.07
C GLN A 46 7.73 0.44 0.36
N ARG A 47 8.67 -0.48 0.16
CA ARG A 47 10.11 -0.20 0.29
C ARG A 47 10.62 0.78 -0.78
N ILE A 48 10.16 0.64 -2.02
CA ILE A 48 10.52 1.55 -3.12
C ILE A 48 9.99 2.96 -2.84
N LEU A 49 8.72 3.11 -2.44
CA LEU A 49 8.13 4.41 -2.11
C LEU A 49 8.82 5.09 -0.91
N TYR A 50 9.24 4.30 0.08
CA TYR A 50 10.06 4.81 1.18
C TYR A 50 11.45 5.27 0.69
N GLY A 51 12.06 4.51 -0.22
CA GLY A 51 13.30 4.89 -0.91
C GLY A 51 13.16 6.19 -1.72
N VAL A 52 12.04 6.38 -2.43
CA VAL A 52 11.73 7.63 -3.16
C VAL A 52 11.58 8.81 -2.20
N ARG A 53 10.95 8.62 -1.03
CA ARG A 53 10.87 9.65 0.03
C ARG A 53 12.25 10.03 0.58
N ILE A 54 13.14 9.06 0.79
CA ILE A 54 14.52 9.32 1.22
C ILE A 54 15.30 10.05 0.12
N ALA A 55 15.16 9.61 -1.14
CA ALA A 55 15.78 10.27 -2.28
C ALA A 55 15.32 11.72 -2.43
N PHE A 56 14.04 12.01 -2.20
CA PHE A 56 13.51 13.38 -2.16
C PHE A 56 14.18 14.22 -1.06
N GLY A 57 14.40 13.65 0.14
CA GLY A 57 15.19 14.30 1.19
C GLY A 57 16.62 14.62 0.76
N PHE A 58 17.26 13.74 0.00
CA PHE A 58 18.59 13.97 -0.56
C PHE A 58 18.60 15.10 -1.61
N ILE A 59 17.60 15.14 -2.49
CA ILE A 59 17.40 16.23 -3.46
C ILE A 59 17.18 17.56 -2.74
N PHE A 60 16.42 17.56 -1.63
CA PHE A 60 16.23 18.74 -0.79
C PHE A 60 17.55 19.25 -0.20
N ILE A 61 18.42 18.36 0.30
CA ILE A 61 19.74 18.73 0.82
C ILE A 61 20.63 19.29 -0.31
N LEU A 62 20.63 18.67 -1.49
CA LEU A 62 21.35 19.17 -2.67
C LEU A 62 20.84 20.53 -3.13
N PHE A 63 19.54 20.78 -3.01
CA PHE A 63 18.94 22.08 -3.30
C PHE A 63 19.41 23.12 -2.27
N ALA A 64 19.36 22.80 -0.98
CA ALA A 64 19.84 23.69 0.07
C ALA A 64 21.34 24.00 -0.09
N ASP A 65 22.17 23.02 -0.43
CA ASP A 65 23.59 23.21 -0.78
C ASP A 65 23.75 24.14 -1.99
N SER A 66 22.97 23.91 -3.05
CA SER A 66 22.98 24.75 -4.26
C SER A 66 22.58 26.20 -3.97
N VAL A 67 21.62 26.43 -3.06
CA VAL A 67 21.19 27.77 -2.62
C VAL A 67 22.26 28.42 -1.73
N MET A 68 22.81 27.69 -0.76
CA MET A 68 23.89 28.19 0.10
C MET A 68 25.12 28.59 -0.71
N ARG A 69 25.49 27.79 -1.71
CA ARG A 69 26.56 28.10 -2.66
C ARG A 69 26.22 29.35 -3.49
N LEU A 70 24.99 29.49 -3.97
CA LEU A 70 24.58 30.66 -4.75
C LEU A 70 24.63 31.94 -3.90
N HIS A 71 24.10 31.91 -2.68
CA HIS A 71 24.16 33.05 -1.76
C HIS A 71 25.59 33.44 -1.40
N ARG A 72 26.49 32.47 -1.22
CA ARG A 72 27.92 32.72 -0.97
C ARG A 72 28.56 33.45 -2.15
N VAL A 73 28.36 32.95 -3.37
CA VAL A 73 28.92 33.55 -4.59
C VAL A 73 28.34 34.95 -4.87
N GLN A 74 27.08 35.20 -4.50
CA GLN A 74 26.48 36.55 -4.56
C GLN A 74 27.07 37.51 -3.52
N LYS A 75 27.32 37.02 -2.28
CA LYS A 75 27.87 37.83 -1.20
C LYS A 75 29.33 38.22 -1.45
N GLU A 76 30.16 37.30 -1.93
CA GLU A 76 31.56 37.58 -2.30
C GLU A 76 31.64 38.73 -3.34
N ARG A 77 30.70 38.82 -4.29
CA ARG A 77 30.61 39.92 -5.28
C ARG A 77 30.32 41.30 -4.67
N SER A 78 29.53 41.36 -3.59
CA SER A 78 29.18 42.64 -2.93
C SER A 78 30.32 43.21 -2.09
N SER A 79 31.27 42.38 -1.67
CA SER A 79 32.33 42.76 -0.75
C SER A 79 33.66 43.09 -1.44
N GLU A 80 33.83 42.71 -2.70
CA GLU A 80 35.12 42.76 -3.40
C GLU A 80 35.14 43.88 -4.47
N ARG A 81 35.82 45.00 -4.17
CA ARG A 81 36.24 46.00 -5.16
C ARG A 81 37.37 45.40 -6.02
N LEU A 82 37.03 44.53 -6.96
CA LEU A 82 38.00 43.94 -7.87
C LEU A 82 38.37 44.94 -8.98
N VAL A 83 39.66 45.22 -9.11
CA VAL A 83 40.23 46.13 -10.11
C VAL A 83 40.61 45.37 -11.41
N ASP A 84 40.68 44.04 -11.36
CA ASP A 84 41.06 43.21 -12.51
C ASP A 84 39.85 42.71 -13.31
N GLU A 85 39.79 43.09 -14.59
CA GLU A 85 38.66 42.85 -15.49
C GLU A 85 38.52 41.37 -15.90
N HIS A 86 39.64 40.63 -15.96
CA HIS A 86 39.65 39.20 -16.23
C HIS A 86 39.07 38.38 -15.07
N ALA A 87 39.43 38.71 -13.82
CA ALA A 87 38.85 38.09 -12.63
C ALA A 87 37.32 38.32 -12.54
N ILE A 88 36.85 39.52 -12.88
CA ILE A 88 35.42 39.85 -12.94
C ILE A 88 34.68 38.98 -13.97
N CYS A 89 35.30 38.72 -15.13
CA CYS A 89 34.69 37.89 -16.17
C CYS A 89 34.54 36.42 -15.71
N GLN A 90 35.55 35.87 -15.04
CA GLN A 90 35.49 34.52 -14.48
C GLN A 90 34.44 34.39 -13.36
N LEU A 91 34.31 35.39 -12.50
CA LEU A 91 33.29 35.42 -11.45
C LEU A 91 31.87 35.54 -12.01
N LYS A 92 31.66 36.35 -13.06
CA LYS A 92 30.38 36.43 -13.77
C LYS A 92 29.99 35.07 -14.35
N LEU A 93 30.93 34.37 -14.98
CA LEU A 93 30.71 33.02 -15.50
C LEU A 93 30.33 32.04 -14.38
N GLN A 94 31.08 32.02 -13.28
CA GLN A 94 30.76 31.17 -12.12
C GLN A 94 29.37 31.46 -11.53
N GLN A 95 28.94 32.72 -11.54
CA GLN A 95 27.58 33.12 -11.13
C GLN A 95 26.51 32.59 -12.07
N PHE A 96 26.69 32.75 -13.39
CA PHE A 96 25.75 32.19 -14.36
C PHE A 96 25.62 30.67 -14.21
N TYR A 97 26.73 29.99 -13.91
CA TYR A 97 26.71 28.56 -13.61
C TYR A 97 25.99 28.23 -12.30
N ALA A 98 26.29 28.92 -11.20
CA ALA A 98 25.65 28.69 -9.91
C ALA A 98 24.13 28.94 -9.99
N GLN A 99 23.73 30.04 -10.63
CA GLN A 99 22.33 30.43 -10.77
C GLN A 99 21.52 29.40 -11.58
N ARG A 100 22.06 28.95 -12.73
CA ARG A 100 21.42 27.91 -13.55
C ARG A 100 21.28 26.60 -12.78
N ASN A 101 22.32 26.22 -12.02
CA ASN A 101 22.31 24.97 -11.29
C ASN A 101 21.33 24.99 -10.11
N THR A 102 21.17 26.13 -9.42
CA THR A 102 20.13 26.29 -8.40
C THR A 102 18.73 26.20 -9.00
N TYR A 103 18.48 26.80 -10.17
CA TYR A 103 17.19 26.65 -10.85
C TYR A 103 16.92 25.22 -11.33
N LEU A 104 17.94 24.53 -11.86
CA LEU A 104 17.83 23.14 -12.27
C LEU A 104 17.41 22.24 -11.09
N THR A 105 18.11 22.36 -9.96
CA THR A 105 17.82 21.59 -8.73
C THR A 105 16.49 22.02 -8.08
N GLY A 106 16.07 23.28 -8.27
CA GLY A 106 14.77 23.77 -7.78
C GLY A 106 13.60 23.18 -8.54
N ILE A 107 13.72 23.09 -9.87
CA ILE A 107 12.68 22.49 -10.72
C ILE A 107 12.55 20.99 -10.44
N THR A 108 13.65 20.26 -10.22
CA THR A 108 13.58 18.84 -9.82
C THR A 108 12.82 18.66 -8.50
N MET A 109 13.15 19.48 -7.50
CA MET A 109 12.48 19.41 -6.20
C MET A 109 10.98 19.74 -6.31
N PHE A 110 10.62 20.76 -7.10
CA PHE A 110 9.22 21.09 -7.38
C PHE A 110 8.48 19.94 -8.10
N LEU A 111 9.11 19.34 -9.10
CA LEU A 111 8.54 18.22 -9.85
C LEU A 111 8.35 16.98 -8.96
N GLY A 112 9.31 16.71 -8.07
CA GLY A 112 9.21 15.66 -7.06
C GLY A 112 8.02 15.85 -6.09
N LEU A 113 7.74 17.10 -5.67
CA LEU A 113 6.55 17.40 -4.86
C LEU A 113 5.24 17.12 -5.62
N ILE A 114 5.17 17.52 -6.89
CA ILE A 114 4.00 17.27 -7.72
C ILE A 114 3.85 15.76 -7.95
N LEU A 115 4.94 15.02 -8.13
CA LEU A 115 4.93 13.57 -8.33
C LEU A 115 4.39 12.84 -7.08
N ILE A 116 4.82 13.26 -5.87
CA ILE A 116 4.30 12.75 -4.60
C ILE A 116 2.80 13.05 -4.45
N SER A 117 2.39 14.29 -4.76
CA SER A 117 0.98 14.71 -4.71
C SER A 117 0.12 13.92 -5.70
N THR A 118 0.60 13.75 -6.93
CA THR A 118 -0.11 13.04 -8.00
C THR A 118 -0.22 11.55 -7.71
N HIS A 119 0.81 10.92 -7.13
CA HIS A 119 0.72 9.52 -6.69
C HIS A 119 -0.36 9.32 -5.63
N SER A 120 -0.48 10.24 -4.66
CA SER A 120 -1.55 10.21 -3.65
C SER A 120 -2.94 10.37 -4.28
N LEU A 121 -3.09 11.35 -5.19
CA LEU A 121 -4.34 11.61 -5.90
C LEU A 121 -4.77 10.42 -6.78
N VAL A 122 -3.81 9.80 -7.47
CA VAL A 122 -4.06 8.62 -8.30
C VAL A 122 -4.47 7.42 -7.44
N GLY A 123 -3.89 7.24 -6.26
CA GLY A 123 -4.32 6.23 -5.28
C GLY A 123 -5.78 6.42 -4.85
N GLN A 124 -6.13 7.64 -4.46
CA GLN A 124 -7.49 8.00 -4.05
C GLN A 124 -8.52 7.82 -5.19
N LEU A 125 -8.15 8.16 -6.43
CA LEU A 125 -9.02 7.99 -7.60
C LEU A 125 -9.29 6.50 -7.90
N VAL A 126 -8.31 5.62 -7.68
CA VAL A 126 -8.46 4.18 -7.92
C VAL A 126 -9.26 3.48 -6.82
N GLU A 127 -9.13 3.89 -5.55
CA GLU A 127 -10.00 3.41 -4.47
C GLU A 127 -11.45 3.90 -4.59
N GLY A 128 -11.65 5.14 -5.05
CA GLY A 128 -12.98 5.69 -5.33
C GLY A 128 -13.75 4.94 -6.42
N ASP A 129 -13.05 4.37 -7.40
CA ASP A 129 -13.62 3.59 -8.51
C ASP A 129 -14.08 2.17 -8.08
N THR A 130 -13.70 1.72 -6.87
CA THR A 130 -14.15 0.45 -6.25
C THR A 130 -15.42 0.58 -5.37
N GLY A 131 -16.06 1.76 -5.33
CA GLY A 131 -17.38 1.93 -4.70
C GLY A 131 -17.36 2.24 -3.20
N ALA A 132 -16.20 2.58 -2.62
CA ALA A 132 -16.13 3.16 -1.28
C ALA A 132 -15.99 4.69 -1.38
N ALA A 133 -16.94 5.42 -0.77
CA ALA A 133 -17.01 6.88 -0.76
C ALA A 133 -15.65 7.57 -0.44
N PRO A 134 -15.41 8.79 -0.96
CA PRO A 134 -14.09 9.41 -0.92
C PRO A 134 -13.69 9.73 0.52
N ARG A 135 -12.73 8.99 1.06
CA ARG A 135 -12.01 9.38 2.29
C ARG A 135 -11.04 10.49 1.90
N LEU A 136 -11.45 11.74 2.12
CA LEU A 136 -10.55 12.88 2.15
C LEU A 136 -9.52 12.66 3.27
N VAL A 137 -8.39 12.02 2.93
CA VAL A 137 -7.25 11.89 3.84
C VAL A 137 -6.45 13.18 3.76
N THR A 138 -6.77 14.10 4.68
CA THR A 138 -5.91 15.23 5.00
C THR A 138 -4.57 14.69 5.48
N SER A 139 -3.54 14.91 4.67
CA SER A 139 -2.20 14.42 4.93
C SER A 139 -1.58 15.18 6.10
N GLY A 140 -1.58 14.57 7.29
CA GLY A 140 -0.91 15.07 8.48
C GLY A 140 -0.46 13.92 9.39
N PRO A 141 0.67 14.06 10.13
CA PRO A 141 1.33 12.97 10.87
C PRO A 141 0.51 12.37 12.04
N GLY A 142 -0.72 12.85 12.28
CA GLY A 142 -1.68 12.25 13.19
C GLY A 142 -2.54 11.11 12.61
N SER A 143 -2.63 10.97 11.27
CA SER A 143 -3.57 10.02 10.64
C SER A 143 -3.14 8.56 10.74
N ALA A 144 -1.83 8.28 10.78
CA ALA A 144 -1.31 6.92 10.85
C ALA A 144 -1.70 6.21 12.16
N LYS A 145 -1.81 6.93 13.28
CA LYS A 145 -2.25 6.34 14.56
C LYS A 145 -3.73 6.01 14.58
N ALA A 146 -4.57 6.88 14.01
CA ALA A 146 -6.01 6.66 13.94
C ALA A 146 -6.37 5.50 13.00
N GLU A 147 -5.63 5.34 11.91
CA GLU A 147 -5.82 4.24 10.95
C GLU A 147 -5.34 2.90 11.52
N VAL A 148 -4.22 2.89 12.25
CA VAL A 148 -3.75 1.70 12.98
C VAL A 148 -4.73 1.27 14.07
N GLU A 149 -5.34 2.19 14.82
CA GLU A 149 -6.32 1.84 15.84
C GLU A 149 -7.63 1.31 15.24
N LYS A 150 -8.09 1.85 14.10
CA LYS A 150 -9.25 1.30 13.38
C LYS A 150 -8.99 -0.09 12.81
N LEU A 151 -7.83 -0.30 12.19
CA LEU A 151 -7.44 -1.62 11.66
C LEU A 151 -7.29 -2.67 12.78
N LYS A 152 -6.83 -2.27 13.97
CA LYS A 152 -6.81 -3.15 15.15
C LYS A 152 -8.22 -3.51 15.63
N ALA A 153 -9.16 -2.57 15.61
CA ALA A 153 -10.55 -2.83 15.99
C ALA A 153 -11.21 -3.81 15.00
N GLU A 154 -11.05 -3.60 13.69
CA GLU A 154 -11.55 -4.52 12.66
C GLU A 154 -10.91 -5.92 12.77
N LEU A 155 -9.60 -6.00 13.06
CA LEU A 155 -8.92 -7.27 13.35
C LEU A 155 -9.46 -7.99 14.59
N ALA A 156 -9.86 -7.24 15.61
CA ALA A 156 -10.42 -7.79 16.84
C ALA A 156 -11.82 -8.37 16.58
N ASP A 157 -12.64 -7.69 15.79
CA ASP A 157 -13.99 -8.17 15.46
C ASP A 157 -13.96 -9.36 14.49
N ALA A 158 -13.09 -9.33 13.47
CA ALA A 158 -12.87 -10.49 12.60
C ALA A 158 -12.38 -11.73 13.38
N ARG A 159 -11.56 -11.55 14.42
CA ARG A 159 -11.13 -12.64 15.30
C ARG A 159 -12.28 -13.24 16.11
N LYS A 160 -13.21 -12.41 16.59
CA LYS A 160 -14.41 -12.89 17.30
C LYS A 160 -15.32 -13.69 16.38
N GLU A 161 -15.50 -13.24 15.14
CA GLU A 161 -16.33 -13.94 14.15
C GLU A 161 -15.74 -15.31 13.80
N ILE A 162 -14.41 -15.42 13.66
CA ILE A 162 -13.71 -16.70 13.46
C ILE A 162 -13.91 -17.65 14.66
N GLU A 163 -13.84 -17.14 15.89
CA GLU A 163 -14.11 -17.94 17.10
C GLU A 163 -15.57 -18.44 17.14
N GLU A 164 -16.53 -17.60 16.76
CA GLU A 164 -17.94 -17.97 16.70
C GLU A 164 -18.21 -19.04 15.62
N LEU A 165 -17.61 -18.90 14.44
CA LEU A 165 -17.70 -19.91 13.38
C LEU A 165 -17.10 -21.24 13.81
N LYS A 166 -15.92 -21.23 14.46
CA LYS A 166 -15.31 -22.45 15.02
C LYS A 166 -16.17 -23.11 16.08
N ARG A 167 -16.91 -22.32 16.89
CA ARG A 167 -17.85 -22.87 17.87
C ARG A 167 -19.03 -23.54 17.16
N LYS A 168 -19.62 -22.90 16.15
CA LYS A 168 -20.70 -23.47 15.35
C LYS A 168 -20.29 -24.77 14.64
N ASP A 169 -19.06 -24.84 14.13
CA ASP A 169 -18.54 -26.07 13.52
C ASP A 169 -18.44 -27.23 14.53
N ARG A 170 -17.95 -26.97 15.74
CA ARG A 170 -17.89 -27.99 16.83
C ARG A 170 -19.28 -28.45 17.25
N ASP A 171 -20.23 -27.53 17.38
CA ASP A 171 -21.61 -27.86 17.73
C ASP A 171 -22.26 -28.68 16.61
N MET A 172 -22.02 -28.33 15.34
CA MET A 172 -22.51 -29.10 14.19
C MET A 172 -21.91 -30.51 14.11
N GLU A 173 -20.63 -30.67 14.42
CA GLU A 173 -19.99 -31.99 14.51
C GLU A 173 -20.59 -32.85 15.63
N THR A 174 -20.88 -32.22 16.78
CA THR A 174 -21.51 -32.89 17.93
C THR A 174 -22.94 -33.32 17.60
N LEU A 175 -23.72 -32.45 16.95
CA LEU A 175 -25.08 -32.77 16.48
C LEU A 175 -25.09 -33.90 15.45
N LYS A 176 -24.13 -33.93 14.52
CA LYS A 176 -23.95 -35.05 13.60
C LYS A 176 -23.72 -36.37 14.34
N LYS A 177 -22.81 -36.40 15.32
CA LYS A 177 -22.54 -37.60 16.13
C LYS A 177 -23.78 -38.06 16.91
N GLN A 178 -24.54 -37.12 17.46
CA GLN A 178 -25.80 -37.44 18.15
C GLN A 178 -26.85 -38.00 17.20
N ALA A 179 -27.01 -37.42 16.01
CA ALA A 179 -27.92 -37.92 14.99
C ALA A 179 -27.55 -39.34 14.52
N ASP A 180 -26.26 -39.60 14.26
CA ASP A 180 -25.77 -40.93 13.87
C ASP A 180 -25.99 -41.96 14.99
N SER A 181 -25.75 -41.58 16.25
CA SER A 181 -26.02 -42.45 17.40
C SER A 181 -27.51 -42.74 17.57
N SER A 182 -28.36 -41.73 17.44
CA SER A 182 -29.81 -41.90 17.51
C SER A 182 -30.31 -42.79 16.38
N HIS A 183 -29.81 -42.61 15.16
CA HIS A 183 -30.15 -43.44 14.02
C HIS A 183 -29.80 -44.92 14.24
N LYS A 184 -28.64 -45.21 14.84
CA LYS A 184 -28.24 -46.58 15.20
C LYS A 184 -29.20 -47.23 16.20
N GLU A 185 -29.60 -46.50 17.24
CA GLU A 185 -30.57 -47.00 18.22
C GLU A 185 -31.94 -47.24 17.58
N TYR A 186 -32.39 -46.35 16.67
CA TYR A 186 -33.63 -46.56 15.90
C TYR A 186 -33.56 -47.82 15.04
N MET A 187 -32.46 -48.05 14.32
CA MET A 187 -32.27 -49.27 13.50
C MET A 187 -32.28 -50.53 14.37
N ARG A 188 -31.57 -50.51 15.51
CA ARG A 188 -31.55 -51.64 16.45
C ARG A 188 -32.94 -51.94 17.00
N LEU A 189 -33.68 -50.92 17.42
CA LEU A 189 -35.03 -51.08 17.95
C LEU A 189 -35.99 -51.60 16.88
N ALA A 190 -35.87 -51.13 15.64
CA ALA A 190 -36.63 -51.67 14.50
C ALA A 190 -36.36 -53.16 14.27
N ASP A 191 -35.09 -53.59 14.32
CA ASP A 191 -34.71 -55.00 14.22
C ASP A 191 -35.29 -55.84 15.38
N GLU A 192 -35.30 -55.31 16.60
CA GLU A 192 -35.91 -55.96 17.76
C GLU A 192 -37.44 -56.08 17.61
N TYR A 193 -38.12 -55.02 17.14
CA TYR A 193 -39.55 -55.07 16.83
C TYR A 193 -39.87 -56.11 15.76
N GLU A 194 -39.08 -56.20 14.68
CA GLU A 194 -39.28 -57.19 13.63
C GLU A 194 -39.13 -58.63 14.16
N LYS A 195 -38.14 -58.86 15.03
CA LYS A 195 -37.94 -60.17 15.69
C LYS A 195 -39.11 -60.53 16.61
N LEU A 196 -39.55 -59.60 17.45
CA LEU A 196 -40.70 -59.79 18.34
C LEU A 196 -41.99 -60.05 17.56
N GLN A 197 -42.21 -59.33 16.46
CA GLN A 197 -43.38 -59.52 15.61
C GLN A 197 -43.40 -60.91 14.96
N LYS A 198 -42.26 -61.38 14.46
CA LYS A 198 -42.11 -62.77 13.96
C LYS A 198 -42.40 -63.82 15.04
N GLN A 199 -41.97 -63.58 16.29
CA GLN A 199 -42.27 -64.48 17.41
C GLN A 199 -43.76 -64.51 17.78
N VAL A 200 -44.43 -63.35 17.74
CA VAL A 200 -45.87 -63.24 18.01
C VAL A 200 -46.68 -63.93 16.91
N ASP A 201 -46.32 -63.73 15.64
CA ASP A 201 -47.01 -64.36 14.51
C ASP A 201 -46.79 -65.88 14.50
N GLY A 202 -45.57 -66.37 14.76
CA GLY A 202 -45.31 -67.80 14.93
C GLY A 202 -46.05 -68.42 16.13
N SER A 203 -46.21 -67.68 17.23
CA SER A 203 -46.98 -68.14 18.40
C SER A 203 -48.50 -68.19 18.17
N LYS A 204 -49.02 -67.41 17.21
CA LYS A 204 -50.44 -67.45 16.80
C LYS A 204 -50.73 -68.64 15.88
N GLU A 205 -49.79 -69.05 15.03
CA GLU A 205 -49.94 -70.25 14.20
C GLU A 205 -49.98 -71.52 15.06
N VAL A 206 -49.08 -71.65 16.04
CA VAL A 206 -49.04 -72.81 16.96
C VAL A 206 -50.32 -72.96 17.80
N LYS A 207 -51.05 -71.87 18.08
CA LYS A 207 -52.34 -71.91 18.81
C LYS A 207 -53.57 -72.22 17.93
N LYS A 208 -53.43 -72.22 16.61
CA LYS A 208 -54.52 -72.56 15.68
C LYS A 208 -54.59 -74.06 15.38
N ASP A 209 -53.48 -74.78 15.61
CA ASP A 209 -53.32 -76.19 15.29
C ASP A 209 -53.45 -77.14 16.51
N ALA A 210 -53.87 -76.62 17.67
CA ALA A 210 -54.16 -77.36 18.91
C ALA A 210 -55.61 -77.12 19.35
#